data_AF-A0AAP5PBA4-F1
#
_entry.id   AF-A0AAP5PBA4-F1
#
_cell.length_a   1.000
_cell.length_b   1.000
_cell.length_c   1.000
_cell.angle_alpha   90.00
_cell.angle_beta   90.00
_cell.angle_gamma   90.00
#
_symmetry.space_group_name_H-M   'P 1'
#
loop_
_entity.id
_entity.type
_entity.pdbx_description
1 polymer ?
#
loop_
_entity_poly.entity_id
_entity_poly.type
_entity_poly.pdbx_seq_one_letter_code
_entity_poly.pdbx_strand_id
1 'polypeptide(L)'
;MNNSYPKLWSRIMTQTIAELKRKKNLTRLDLKRGALALVKGLNVRNKKINAESEADYIKAVWDNFQLYEMALSVIGMLTPKEVIETFPIYKRYDGHKYETKDYFSVQKSLAAYDLNQPINAVDDKAFEFLWDYDNDDLVEFTVDFMGAMSHINRLEKGKDLFSQFLEETQGIKSRVIEINGIEVITFDHDDELD
;
A
#
# COMPACT_ATOMS: atom_id res chain seq x y z
N MET A 1 4.47 12.94 -25.34
CA MET A 1 3.06 12.47 -25.32
C MET A 1 2.44 12.91 -24.01
N ASN A 2 1.34 13.67 -24.05
CA ASN A 2 0.64 14.11 -22.84
C ASN A 2 -0.02 12.86 -22.22
N ASN A 3 0.58 12.25 -21.21
CA ASN A 3 0.11 10.98 -20.67
C ASN A 3 -1.24 11.22 -19.95
N SER A 4 -2.34 10.96 -20.65
CA SER A 4 -3.71 11.10 -20.14
C SER A 4 -4.02 10.08 -19.04
N TYR A 5 -3.21 9.01 -18.94
CA TYR A 5 -3.47 7.86 -18.08
C TYR A 5 -3.55 8.20 -16.58
N PRO A 6 -2.57 8.92 -15.97
CA PRO A 6 -2.68 9.31 -14.57
C PRO A 6 -3.90 10.20 -14.28
N LYS A 7 -4.13 11.21 -15.12
CA LYS A 7 -5.27 12.13 -14.98
C LYS A 7 -6.61 11.39 -15.09
N LEU A 8 -6.70 10.41 -15.98
CA LEU A 8 -7.90 9.61 -16.17
C LEU A 8 -8.22 8.79 -14.91
N TRP A 9 -7.25 8.06 -14.37
CA TRP A 9 -7.49 7.19 -13.21
C TRP A 9 -7.71 7.97 -11.91
N SER A 10 -7.05 9.11 -11.70
CA SER A 10 -7.39 9.99 -10.58
C SER A 10 -8.83 10.50 -10.66
N ARG A 11 -9.31 10.82 -11.87
CA ARG A 11 -10.72 11.23 -12.09
C ARG A 11 -11.69 10.07 -11.86
N ILE A 12 -11.41 8.89 -12.41
CA ILE A 12 -12.24 7.68 -12.22
C ILE A 12 -12.37 7.33 -10.74
N MET A 13 -11.27 7.36 -9.99
CA MET A 13 -11.26 7.14 -8.55
C MET A 13 -12.21 8.11 -7.84
N THR A 14 -12.04 9.41 -8.09
CA THR A 14 -12.85 10.47 -7.44
C THR A 14 -14.33 10.31 -7.74
N GLN A 15 -14.68 10.05 -9.01
CA GLN A 15 -16.06 9.85 -9.45
C GLN A 15 -16.68 8.58 -8.86
N THR A 16 -15.92 7.49 -8.81
CA THR A 16 -16.37 6.22 -8.26
C THR A 16 -16.64 6.35 -6.77
N ILE A 17 -15.72 6.96 -6.00
CA ILE A 17 -15.93 7.23 -4.56
C ILE A 17 -17.19 8.08 -4.35
N ALA A 18 -17.38 9.14 -5.14
CA ALA A 18 -18.55 10.01 -5.03
C ALA A 18 -19.86 9.31 -5.43
N GLU A 19 -19.84 8.41 -6.41
CA GLU A 19 -20.97 7.54 -6.77
C GLU A 19 -21.32 6.59 -5.63
N LEU A 20 -20.33 5.83 -5.13
CA LEU A 20 -20.54 4.80 -4.11
C LEU A 20 -20.99 5.39 -2.77
N LYS A 21 -20.47 6.56 -2.37
CA LYS A 21 -20.91 7.27 -1.15
C LYS A 21 -22.39 7.66 -1.17
N ARG A 22 -23.01 7.80 -2.34
CA ARG A 22 -24.43 8.15 -2.47
C ARG A 22 -25.35 6.94 -2.39
N LYS A 23 -24.82 5.71 -2.45
CA LYS A 23 -25.61 4.49 -2.38
C LYS A 23 -25.86 4.09 -0.94
N LYS A 24 -27.12 3.77 -0.62
CA LYS A 24 -27.50 3.26 0.71
C LYS A 24 -26.91 1.87 0.99
N ASN A 25 -26.83 1.03 -0.04
CA ASN A 25 -26.27 -0.32 0.01
C ASN A 25 -25.31 -0.51 -1.16
N LEU A 26 -24.18 -1.17 -0.92
CA LEU A 26 -23.19 -1.49 -1.95
C LEU A 26 -23.39 -2.94 -2.43
N THR A 27 -23.41 -3.14 -3.74
CA THR A 27 -23.40 -4.48 -4.34
C THR A 27 -21.98 -5.06 -4.39
N ARG A 28 -21.83 -6.37 -4.62
CA ARG A 28 -20.49 -6.96 -4.86
C ARG A 28 -19.78 -6.32 -6.06
N LEU A 29 -20.53 -5.98 -7.11
CA LEU A 29 -19.99 -5.27 -8.27
C LEU A 29 -19.51 -3.86 -7.89
N ASP A 30 -20.21 -3.17 -6.99
CA ASP A 30 -19.79 -1.86 -6.49
C ASP A 30 -18.49 -1.94 -5.70
N LEU A 31 -18.32 -2.97 -4.87
CA LEU A 31 -17.07 -3.21 -4.13
C LEU A 31 -15.91 -3.49 -5.09
N LYS A 32 -16.10 -4.37 -6.08
CA LYS A 32 -15.06 -4.65 -7.11
C LYS A 32 -14.66 -3.40 -7.89
N ARG A 33 -15.66 -2.60 -8.32
CA ARG A 33 -15.42 -1.30 -8.99
C ARG A 33 -14.69 -0.32 -8.07
N GLY A 34 -15.08 -0.25 -6.80
CA GLY A 34 -14.45 0.59 -5.79
C GLY A 34 -12.98 0.23 -5.58
N ALA A 35 -12.69 -1.05 -5.33
CA ALA A 35 -11.33 -1.55 -5.15
C ALA A 35 -10.44 -1.23 -6.37
N LEU A 36 -10.93 -1.55 -7.58
CA LEU A 36 -10.19 -1.27 -8.82
C LEU A 36 -9.90 0.23 -8.98
N ALA A 37 -10.91 1.09 -8.80
CA ALA A 37 -10.77 2.53 -8.97
C ALA A 37 -9.85 3.15 -7.92
N LEU A 38 -9.91 2.69 -6.66
CA LEU A 38 -9.04 3.13 -5.57
C LEU A 38 -7.59 2.74 -5.82
N VAL A 39 -7.31 1.45 -6.07
CA VAL A 39 -5.95 0.94 -6.34
C VAL A 39 -5.33 1.67 -7.53
N LYS A 40 -6.00 1.65 -8.70
CA LYS A 40 -5.51 2.32 -9.91
C LYS A 40 -5.30 3.82 -9.70
N GLY A 41 -6.22 4.47 -8.99
CA GLY A 41 -6.17 5.91 -8.75
C GLY A 41 -5.07 6.34 -7.78
N LEU A 42 -4.79 5.52 -6.77
CA LEU A 42 -3.73 5.74 -5.79
C LEU A 42 -2.35 5.56 -6.40
N ASN A 43 -2.13 4.48 -7.17
CA ASN A 43 -0.83 4.20 -7.81
C ASN A 43 -0.36 5.34 -8.72
N VAL A 44 -1.30 6.01 -9.40
CA VAL A 44 -0.97 7.12 -10.33
C VAL A 44 -0.95 8.50 -9.67
N ARG A 45 -1.31 8.61 -8.38
CA ARG A 45 -1.37 9.91 -7.69
C ARG A 45 0.05 10.42 -7.44
N ASN A 46 0.22 11.73 -7.43
CA ASN A 46 1.46 12.32 -6.92
C ASN A 46 1.59 12.00 -5.42
N LYS A 47 2.61 11.22 -5.07
CA LYS A 47 2.87 10.75 -3.70
C LYS A 47 3.64 11.78 -2.87
N LYS A 48 4.17 12.85 -3.50
CA LYS A 48 4.88 13.91 -2.80
C LYS A 48 3.92 14.72 -1.93
N ILE A 49 4.19 14.74 -0.63
CA ILE A 49 3.50 15.60 0.33
C ILE A 49 4.13 16.99 0.22
N ASN A 50 3.34 17.96 -0.24
CA ASN A 50 3.73 19.38 -0.22
C ASN A 50 2.97 20.04 0.93
N ALA A 51 3.69 20.61 1.88
CA ALA A 51 3.13 21.29 3.03
C ALA A 51 3.87 22.60 3.26
N GLU A 52 3.11 23.67 3.55
CA GLU A 52 3.65 25.00 3.82
C GLU A 52 3.83 25.24 5.33
N SER A 53 3.23 24.38 6.15
CA SER A 53 3.33 24.39 7.61
C SER A 53 3.36 22.96 8.17
N GLU A 54 3.79 22.82 9.42
CA GLU A 54 3.74 21.55 10.16
C GLU A 54 2.30 21.01 10.27
N ALA A 55 1.32 21.88 10.52
CA ALA A 55 -0.08 21.50 10.58
C ALA A 55 -0.58 20.94 9.24
N ASP A 56 -0.19 21.54 8.12
CA ASP A 56 -0.53 21.05 6.78
C ASP A 56 0.13 19.70 6.50
N TYR A 57 1.37 19.51 6.95
CA TYR A 57 2.09 18.24 6.80
C TYR A 57 1.40 17.11 7.56
N ILE A 58 1.11 17.33 8.85
CA ILE A 58 0.42 16.34 9.70
C ILE A 58 -0.92 15.96 9.07
N LYS A 59 -1.70 16.96 8.65
CA LYS A 59 -3.00 16.72 8.00
C LYS A 59 -2.85 15.92 6.70
N ALA A 60 -1.89 16.29 5.85
CA ALA A 60 -1.69 15.61 4.56
C ALA A 60 -1.23 14.15 4.74
N VAL A 61 -0.38 13.86 5.73
CA VAL A 61 0.03 12.48 6.08
C VAL A 61 -1.18 11.66 6.53
N TRP A 62 -1.99 12.19 7.46
CA TRP A 62 -3.18 11.48 7.96
C TRP A 62 -4.23 11.27 6.87
N ASP A 63 -4.55 12.28 6.06
CA ASP A 63 -5.48 12.17 4.95
C ASP A 63 -5.00 11.12 3.92
N ASN A 64 -3.69 11.07 3.66
CA ASN A 64 -3.09 10.09 2.77
C ASN A 64 -3.25 8.67 3.33
N PHE A 65 -2.88 8.46 4.60
CA PHE A 65 -3.00 7.17 5.26
C PHE A 65 -4.45 6.69 5.31
N GLN A 66 -5.39 7.55 5.71
CA GLN A 66 -6.82 7.21 5.77
C GLN A 66 -7.41 6.81 4.41
N LEU A 67 -6.90 7.36 3.30
CA LEU A 67 -7.35 6.95 1.98
C LEU A 67 -6.85 5.54 1.60
N TYR A 68 -5.60 5.21 1.96
CA TYR A 68 -5.10 3.84 1.77
C TYR A 68 -5.83 2.83 2.67
N GLU A 69 -6.07 3.17 3.94
CA GLU A 69 -6.88 2.37 4.87
C GLU A 69 -8.28 2.11 4.31
N MET A 70 -8.93 3.14 3.75
CA MET A 70 -10.22 2.98 3.08
C MET A 70 -10.13 2.01 1.90
N ALA A 71 -9.11 2.11 1.07
CA ALA A 71 -8.89 1.21 -0.05
C ALA A 71 -8.65 -0.23 0.41
N LEU A 72 -7.81 -0.42 1.43
CA LEU A 72 -7.53 -1.71 2.04
C LEU A 72 -8.79 -2.34 2.64
N SER A 73 -9.61 -1.55 3.34
CA SER A 73 -10.89 -2.00 3.89
C SER A 73 -11.85 -2.45 2.77
N VAL A 74 -11.92 -1.72 1.66
CA VAL A 74 -12.73 -2.13 0.49
C VAL A 74 -12.24 -3.43 -0.12
N ILE A 75 -10.92 -3.62 -0.21
CA ILE A 75 -10.31 -4.89 -0.67
C ILE A 75 -10.63 -6.01 0.33
N GLY A 76 -10.51 -5.77 1.63
CA GLY A 76 -10.81 -6.74 2.68
C GLY A 76 -12.25 -7.26 2.63
N MET A 77 -13.20 -6.42 2.20
CA MET A 77 -14.60 -6.81 2.00
C MET A 77 -14.83 -7.73 0.79
N LEU A 78 -13.88 -7.84 -0.14
CA LEU A 78 -13.92 -8.77 -1.27
C LEU A 78 -13.54 -10.18 -0.81
N THR A 79 -14.04 -11.20 -1.52
CA THR A 79 -13.51 -12.56 -1.33
C THR A 79 -12.22 -12.73 -2.12
N PRO A 80 -11.32 -13.68 -1.76
CA PRO A 80 -10.15 -13.99 -2.57
C PRO A 80 -10.48 -14.24 -4.04
N LYS A 81 -11.60 -14.94 -4.31
CA LYS A 81 -12.07 -15.19 -5.68
C LYS A 81 -12.39 -13.91 -6.43
N GLU A 82 -13.06 -12.96 -5.79
CA GLU A 82 -13.38 -11.67 -6.41
C GLU A 82 -12.14 -10.80 -6.63
N VAL A 83 -11.15 -10.88 -5.74
CA VAL A 83 -9.84 -10.24 -5.96
C VAL A 83 -9.16 -10.85 -7.18
N ILE A 84 -9.14 -12.18 -7.32
CA ILE A 84 -8.57 -12.85 -8.51
C ILE A 84 -9.29 -12.46 -9.80
N GLU A 85 -10.62 -12.32 -9.76
CA GLU A 85 -11.42 -11.85 -10.89
C GLU A 85 -11.09 -10.39 -11.28
N THR A 86 -10.82 -9.54 -10.29
CA THR A 86 -10.61 -8.09 -10.49
C THR A 86 -9.15 -7.75 -10.81
N PHE A 87 -8.22 -8.47 -10.17
CA PHE A 87 -6.77 -8.33 -10.24
C PHE A 87 -6.15 -9.70 -10.49
N PRO A 88 -6.13 -10.17 -11.76
CA PRO A 88 -5.62 -11.50 -12.08
C PRO A 88 -4.17 -11.70 -11.60
N ILE A 89 -3.90 -12.88 -11.05
CA ILE A 89 -2.56 -13.30 -10.61
C ILE A 89 -1.64 -13.38 -11.81
N TYR A 90 -0.44 -12.81 -11.71
CA TYR A 90 0.56 -12.98 -12.75
C TYR A 90 1.13 -14.40 -12.78
N LYS A 91 1.31 -14.89 -14.01
CA LYS A 91 1.91 -16.21 -14.29
C LYS A 91 3.42 -16.07 -14.49
N ARG A 92 4.10 -15.50 -13.49
CA ARG A 92 5.56 -15.53 -13.36
C ARG A 92 5.92 -16.82 -12.60
N TYR A 93 7.06 -17.43 -12.93
CA TYR A 93 7.45 -18.75 -12.40
C TYR A 93 8.91 -18.80 -11.94
N ASP A 94 9.61 -17.68 -12.02
CA ASP A 94 11.02 -17.50 -11.71
C ASP A 94 11.24 -16.67 -10.45
N GLY A 95 10.22 -16.54 -9.58
CA GLY A 95 10.30 -15.75 -8.36
C GLY A 95 11.41 -16.20 -7.43
N HIS A 96 11.62 -17.52 -7.30
CA HIS A 96 12.74 -18.07 -6.52
C HIS A 96 14.11 -17.55 -7.00
N LYS A 97 14.29 -17.28 -8.30
CA LYS A 97 15.56 -16.78 -8.83
C LYS A 97 15.84 -15.34 -8.41
N TYR A 98 14.79 -14.54 -8.22
CA TYR A 98 14.88 -13.10 -7.94
C TYR A 98 14.41 -12.74 -6.53
N GLU A 99 14.12 -13.74 -5.69
CA GLU A 99 13.56 -13.57 -4.34
C GLU A 99 12.25 -12.75 -4.34
N THR A 100 11.46 -12.89 -5.41
CA THR A 100 10.14 -12.26 -5.55
C THR A 100 9.03 -13.28 -5.46
N LYS A 101 7.81 -12.80 -5.15
CA LYS A 101 6.61 -13.61 -5.26
C LYS A 101 6.41 -14.06 -6.71
N ASP A 102 5.85 -15.25 -6.90
CA ASP A 102 5.48 -15.81 -8.18
C ASP A 102 4.14 -16.55 -8.11
N TYR A 103 3.71 -17.12 -9.23
CA TYR A 103 2.44 -17.84 -9.30
C TYR A 103 2.32 -18.94 -8.23
N PHE A 104 3.39 -19.71 -7.99
CA PHE A 104 3.35 -20.82 -7.04
C PHE A 104 3.32 -20.34 -5.59
N SER A 105 4.07 -19.28 -5.26
CA SER A 105 4.01 -18.69 -3.93
C SER A 105 2.62 -18.12 -3.63
N VAL A 106 1.98 -17.47 -4.60
CA VAL A 106 0.60 -16.96 -4.45
C VAL A 106 -0.40 -18.11 -4.30
N GLN A 107 -0.30 -19.18 -5.09
CA GLN A 107 -1.19 -20.34 -4.91
C GLN A 107 -1.04 -20.96 -3.52
N LYS A 108 0.19 -21.00 -2.99
CA LYS A 108 0.45 -21.50 -1.63
C LYS A 108 -0.15 -20.60 -0.56
N SER A 109 -0.05 -19.27 -0.67
CA SER A 109 -0.64 -18.35 0.31
C SER A 109 -2.18 -18.38 0.26
N LEU A 110 -2.77 -18.48 -0.93
CA LEU A 110 -4.22 -18.59 -1.11
C LEU A 110 -4.84 -19.83 -0.43
N ALA A 111 -4.08 -20.90 -0.23
CA ALA A 111 -4.55 -22.09 0.48
C ALA A 111 -4.91 -21.83 1.95
N ALA A 112 -4.46 -20.71 2.53
CA ALA A 112 -4.80 -20.30 3.89
C ALA A 112 -6.15 -19.57 4.01
N TYR A 113 -6.83 -19.28 2.88
CA TYR A 113 -8.05 -18.48 2.85
C TYR A 113 -9.25 -19.29 2.34
N ASP A 114 -10.44 -19.01 2.89
CA ASP A 114 -11.69 -19.43 2.24
C ASP A 114 -11.99 -18.50 1.06
N LEU A 115 -11.96 -19.05 -0.15
CA LEU A 115 -12.14 -18.29 -1.39
C LEU A 115 -13.52 -17.63 -1.53
N ASN A 116 -14.51 -18.03 -0.72
CA ASN A 116 -15.88 -17.52 -0.77
C ASN A 116 -16.25 -16.63 0.42
N GLN A 117 -15.37 -16.46 1.40
CA GLN A 117 -15.56 -15.49 2.49
C GLN A 117 -14.79 -14.20 2.20
N PRO A 118 -15.26 -13.05 2.70
CA PRO A 118 -14.46 -11.82 2.68
C PRO A 118 -13.08 -12.04 3.32
N ILE A 119 -12.05 -11.41 2.77
CA ILE A 119 -10.67 -11.53 3.29
C ILE A 119 -10.60 -11.06 4.75
N ASN A 120 -11.36 -10.03 5.11
CA ASN A 120 -11.43 -9.50 6.47
C ASN A 120 -12.46 -10.20 7.37
N ALA A 121 -13.01 -11.34 6.98
CA ALA A 121 -13.99 -12.07 7.80
C ALA A 121 -13.42 -12.51 9.16
N VAL A 122 -12.10 -12.72 9.24
CA VAL A 122 -11.37 -13.10 10.46
C VAL A 122 -10.07 -12.30 10.52
N ASP A 123 -9.86 -11.55 11.60
CA ASP A 123 -8.60 -10.85 11.96
C ASP A 123 -8.06 -9.81 10.95
N ASP A 124 -8.92 -9.17 10.14
CA ASP A 124 -8.55 -8.10 9.19
C ASP A 124 -7.26 -8.35 8.36
N LYS A 125 -7.21 -9.52 7.70
CA LYS A 125 -6.05 -10.01 6.96
C LYS A 125 -5.82 -9.35 5.60
N ALA A 126 -6.45 -8.20 5.33
CA ALA A 126 -6.38 -7.58 4.01
C ALA A 126 -4.95 -7.21 3.61
N PHE A 127 -4.16 -6.66 4.54
CA PHE A 127 -2.76 -6.32 4.27
C PHE A 127 -1.91 -7.57 4.02
N GLU A 128 -2.02 -8.60 4.88
CA GLU A 128 -1.28 -9.85 4.75
C GLU A 128 -1.61 -10.57 3.43
N PHE A 129 -2.89 -10.60 3.06
CA PHE A 129 -3.35 -11.13 1.79
C PHE A 129 -2.65 -10.44 0.61
N LEU A 130 -2.62 -9.10 0.61
CA LEU A 130 -1.99 -8.33 -0.46
C LEU A 130 -0.47 -8.43 -0.46
N TRP A 131 0.14 -8.59 0.71
CA TRP A 131 1.58 -8.79 0.83
C TRP A 131 2.03 -10.04 0.07
N ASP A 132 1.27 -11.13 0.15
CA ASP A 132 1.59 -12.39 -0.51
C ASP A 132 1.00 -12.54 -1.93
N TYR A 133 0.34 -11.50 -2.45
CA TYR A 133 -0.30 -11.51 -3.77
C TYR A 133 0.60 -10.93 -4.87
N ASP A 134 0.65 -11.56 -6.05
CA ASP A 134 1.43 -11.09 -7.21
C ASP A 134 0.53 -10.53 -8.32
N ASN A 135 0.34 -9.22 -8.26
CA ASN A 135 -0.27 -8.39 -9.30
C ASN A 135 0.34 -6.99 -9.20
N ASP A 136 0.94 -6.48 -10.28
CA ASP A 136 1.70 -5.22 -10.29
C ASP A 136 0.92 -4.04 -9.69
N ASP A 137 -0.39 -3.92 -9.93
CA ASP A 137 -1.20 -2.84 -9.34
C ASP A 137 -1.34 -2.99 -7.81
N LEU A 138 -1.59 -4.21 -7.33
CA LEU A 138 -1.69 -4.48 -5.90
C LEU A 138 -0.34 -4.44 -5.20
N VAL A 139 0.73 -4.87 -5.86
CA VAL A 139 2.11 -4.79 -5.34
C VAL A 139 2.51 -3.33 -5.16
N GLU A 140 2.30 -2.49 -6.17
CA GLU A 140 2.57 -1.05 -6.06
C GLU A 140 1.73 -0.41 -4.94
N PHE A 141 0.43 -0.69 -4.89
CA PHE A 141 -0.46 -0.20 -3.85
C PHE A 141 0.00 -0.59 -2.44
N THR A 142 0.39 -1.85 -2.24
CA THR A 142 0.84 -2.36 -0.94
C THR A 142 2.13 -1.69 -0.48
N VAL A 143 3.08 -1.49 -1.39
CA VAL A 143 4.34 -0.79 -1.09
C VAL A 143 4.07 0.68 -0.77
N ASP A 144 3.18 1.34 -1.51
CA ASP A 144 2.81 2.74 -1.22
C ASP A 144 2.09 2.88 0.12
N PHE A 145 1.24 1.92 0.47
CA PHE A 145 0.57 1.89 1.76
C PHE A 145 1.58 1.74 2.90
N MET A 146 2.63 0.91 2.74
CA MET A 146 3.73 0.87 3.71
C MET A 146 4.46 2.20 3.84
N GLY A 147 4.65 2.93 2.73
CA GLY A 147 5.15 4.30 2.76
C GLY A 147 4.26 5.23 3.61
N ALA A 148 2.94 5.13 3.44
CA ALA A 148 1.97 5.89 4.24
C ALA A 148 2.04 5.52 5.74
N MET A 149 2.10 4.22 6.07
CA MET A 149 2.31 3.75 7.45
C MET A 149 3.62 4.27 8.04
N SER A 150 4.68 4.33 7.24
CA SER A 150 5.98 4.84 7.66
C SER A 150 5.96 6.33 8.00
N HIS A 151 5.20 7.14 7.25
CA HIS A 151 4.98 8.54 7.60
C HIS A 151 4.19 8.71 8.90
N ILE A 152 3.16 7.88 9.14
CA ILE A 152 2.41 7.89 10.40
C ILE A 152 3.31 7.51 11.58
N ASN A 153 4.08 6.43 11.45
CA ASN A 153 5.00 5.99 12.49
C ASN A 153 6.04 7.07 12.82
N ARG A 154 6.48 7.83 11.81
CA ARG A 154 7.38 8.97 12.01
C ARG A 154 6.71 10.11 12.79
N LEU A 155 5.45 10.42 12.51
CA LEU A 155 4.70 11.43 13.28
C LEU A 155 4.48 11.01 14.73
N GLU A 156 4.19 9.73 14.97
CA GLU A 156 3.84 9.24 16.31
C GLU A 156 5.06 8.94 17.18
N LYS A 157 6.14 8.42 16.59
CA LYS A 157 7.32 7.90 17.32
C LYS A 157 8.63 8.61 16.97
N GLY A 158 8.61 9.54 16.02
CA GLY A 158 9.80 10.24 15.55
C GLY A 158 10.72 9.41 14.64
N LYS A 159 10.32 8.19 14.24
CA LYS A 159 11.11 7.28 13.40
C LYS A 159 10.27 6.64 12.31
N ASP A 160 10.82 6.49 11.11
CA ASP A 160 10.21 5.68 10.05
C ASP A 160 10.21 4.18 10.42
N LEU A 161 9.39 3.38 9.74
CA LEU A 161 9.24 1.95 10.05
C LEU A 161 10.54 1.15 9.91
N PHE A 162 11.41 1.49 8.95
CA PHE A 162 12.65 0.75 8.72
C PHE A 162 13.68 1.08 9.80
N SER A 163 13.82 2.35 10.17
CA SER A 163 14.65 2.77 11.30
C SER A 163 14.17 2.14 12.62
N GLN A 164 12.85 2.07 12.84
CA GLN A 164 12.30 1.37 14.01
C GLN A 164 12.65 -0.13 13.98
N PHE A 165 12.49 -0.81 12.84
CA PHE A 165 12.84 -2.22 12.69
C PHE A 165 14.32 -2.49 12.99
N LEU A 166 15.22 -1.68 12.44
CA LEU A 166 16.66 -1.80 12.67
C LEU A 166 17.01 -1.71 14.15
N GLU A 167 16.44 -0.73 14.85
CA GLU A 167 16.75 -0.51 16.27
C GLU A 167 16.11 -1.57 17.16
N GLU A 168 14.82 -1.84 17.00
CA GLU A 168 14.07 -2.72 17.90
C GLU A 168 14.32 -4.21 17.64
N THR A 169 14.57 -4.59 16.39
CA THR A 169 14.71 -6.01 16.01
C THR A 169 16.16 -6.41 15.78
N GLN A 170 16.98 -5.51 15.24
CA GLN A 170 18.39 -5.82 14.92
C GLN A 170 19.38 -5.18 15.90
N GLY A 171 18.94 -4.26 16.78
CA GLY A 171 19.82 -3.52 17.69
C GLY A 171 20.72 -2.50 16.99
N ILE A 172 20.42 -2.15 15.74
CA ILE A 172 21.22 -1.25 14.91
C ILE A 172 20.65 0.16 15.00
N LYS A 173 21.46 1.12 15.45
CA LYS A 173 21.07 2.54 15.42
C LYS A 173 21.24 3.10 14.02
N SER A 174 20.24 3.86 13.57
CA SER A 174 20.26 4.58 12.32
C SER A 174 19.79 6.02 12.50
N ARG A 175 20.14 6.87 11.54
CA ARG A 175 19.59 8.22 11.41
C ARG A 175 19.22 8.50 9.96
N VAL A 176 18.20 9.32 9.76
CA VAL A 176 17.78 9.80 8.44
C VAL A 176 18.46 11.14 8.18
N ILE A 177 19.16 11.25 7.05
CA ILE A 177 19.76 12.48 6.55
C ILE A 177 19.17 12.81 5.17
N GLU A 178 19.20 14.08 4.77
CA GLU A 178 18.80 14.49 3.42
C GLU A 178 20.04 14.77 2.57
N ILE A 179 20.13 14.12 1.40
CA ILE A 179 21.18 14.36 0.40
C ILE A 179 20.48 14.72 -0.92
N ASN A 180 20.65 15.96 -1.38
CA ASN A 180 20.05 16.46 -2.63
C ASN A 180 18.52 16.27 -2.71
N GLY A 181 17.79 16.46 -1.61
CA GLY A 181 16.34 16.27 -1.56
C GLY A 181 15.89 14.80 -1.49
N ILE A 182 16.81 13.88 -1.28
CA ILE A 182 16.56 12.45 -1.09
C ILE A 182 16.84 12.10 0.37
N GLU A 183 15.86 11.53 1.06
CA GLU A 183 16.08 10.96 2.38
C GLU A 183 16.93 9.69 2.27
N VAL A 184 18.01 9.63 3.05
CA VAL A 184 18.95 8.52 3.10
C VAL A 184 19.09 8.06 4.55
N ILE A 185 18.92 6.76 4.77
CA ILE A 185 19.16 6.14 6.07
C ILE A 185 20.65 5.82 6.16
N THR A 186 21.33 6.42 7.14
CA THR A 186 22.74 6.17 7.42
C THR A 186 22.89 5.54 8.79
N PHE A 187 23.93 4.74 8.91
CA PHE A 187 24.37 4.14 10.16
C PHE A 187 25.54 4.96 10.66
N ASP A 188 25.64 5.14 11.97
CA ASP A 188 26.89 5.66 12.53
C ASP A 188 27.98 4.64 12.19
N HIS A 189 29.02 5.06 11.45
CA HIS A 189 30.31 4.40 11.61
C HIS A 189 30.81 4.88 12.96
N ASP A 190 31.26 3.96 13.82
CA ASP A 190 32.05 4.36 14.98
C ASP A 190 33.12 5.33 14.47
N ASP A 191 33.07 6.58 14.92
CA ASP A 191 34.17 7.55 14.82
C ASP A 191 35.31 7.06 15.74
N GLU A 192 35.84 5.85 15.48
CA GLU A 192 37.05 5.28 16.06
C GLU A 192 38.01 4.88 14.92
N LEU A 193 38.49 5.88 14.19
CA LEU A 193 39.82 5.87 13.58
C LEU A 193 40.33 7.32 13.48
N ASP A 194 40.70 7.90 14.62
CA ASP A 194 42.01 8.52 14.91
C ASP A 194 42.05 9.19 16.30
#